data_AF-A0A1V6DI79-F1
#
_entry.id   AF-A0A1V6DI79-F1
#
_cell.length_a   1.000
_cell.length_b   1.000
_cell.length_c   1.000
_cell.angle_alpha   90.00
_cell.angle_beta   90.00
_cell.angle_gamma   90.00
#
_symmetry.space_group_name_H-M   'P 1'
#
loop_
_entity.id
_entity.type
_entity.pdbx_description
1 polymer ?
#
loop_
_entity_poly.entity_id
_entity_poly.type
_entity_poly.pdbx_seq_one_letter_code
_entity_poly.pdbx_strand_id
1 'polypeptide(L)'
;MSSEGVGSYWPFATGRMVDHANLLLNQIVATPSVRYILVPNQHVGAWETGFMPQWIAREYLARRGNAQFEKNQVRASRCPLLGCTPAQVIVEGRYLPPFFFEVERQAEVGEVAYDRGAEILAEFFARELRQYLKPELQGLGRQIIECCLDGGALEDYVRLIDHETFAAAD
;
A
#
# COMPACT_ATOMS: atom_id res chain seq x y z
N MET A 1 3.41 -6.40 -26.81
CA MET A 1 3.15 -5.94 -25.43
C MET A 1 1.79 -6.49 -25.02
N SER A 2 1.76 -7.68 -24.41
CA SER A 2 0.51 -8.25 -23.91
C SER A 2 0.18 -7.54 -22.60
N SER A 3 -0.83 -6.66 -22.62
CA SER A 3 -1.37 -5.98 -21.45
C SER A 3 -2.54 -6.77 -20.84
N GLU A 4 -2.63 -8.08 -21.06
CA GLU A 4 -3.65 -8.90 -20.42
C GLU A 4 -3.40 -8.90 -18.90
N GLY A 5 -4.20 -8.12 -18.17
CA GLY A 5 -4.32 -8.20 -16.71
C GLY A 5 -3.97 -6.95 -15.92
N VAL A 6 -3.39 -5.89 -16.51
CA VAL A 6 -3.17 -4.62 -15.79
C VAL A 6 -4.24 -3.61 -16.20
N GLY A 7 -5.40 -3.69 -15.54
CA GLY A 7 -6.41 -2.65 -15.66
C GLY A 7 -5.85 -1.32 -15.16
N SER A 8 -5.86 -0.29 -16.01
CA SER A 8 -5.53 1.07 -15.60
C SER A 8 -6.81 1.86 -15.36
N TYR A 9 -6.83 2.68 -14.31
CA TYR A 9 -7.99 3.48 -13.93
C TYR A 9 -8.29 4.60 -14.95
N TRP A 10 -7.23 5.26 -15.43
CA TRP A 10 -7.34 6.51 -16.19
C TRP A 10 -8.06 6.41 -17.54
N PRO A 11 -7.93 5.35 -18.35
CA PRO A 11 -8.66 5.25 -19.63
C PRO A 11 -10.19 5.27 -19.49
N PHE A 12 -10.72 5.01 -18.28
CA PHE A 12 -12.15 4.92 -18.01
C PHE A 12 -12.68 6.03 -17.09
N ALA A 13 -11.80 6.89 -16.57
CA ALA A 13 -12.16 8.00 -15.69
C ALA A 13 -12.52 9.24 -16.51
N THR A 14 -13.76 9.73 -16.39
CA THR A 14 -14.20 10.98 -17.00
C THR A 14 -13.96 12.15 -16.05
N GLY A 15 -13.31 13.23 -16.52
CA GLY A 15 -13.05 14.42 -15.69
C GLY A 15 -11.56 14.68 -15.46
N ARG A 16 -11.23 15.57 -14.54
CA ARG A 16 -9.83 15.94 -14.23
C ARG A 16 -9.27 15.01 -13.16
N MET A 17 -8.03 14.55 -13.34
CA MET A 17 -7.34 13.67 -12.38
C MET A 17 -7.32 14.22 -10.94
N VAL A 18 -7.19 15.54 -10.79
CA VAL A 18 -7.15 16.22 -9.49
C VAL A 18 -8.51 16.17 -8.80
N ASP A 19 -9.60 16.31 -9.54
CA ASP A 19 -10.95 16.20 -8.97
C ASP A 19 -11.19 14.78 -8.44
N HIS A 20 -10.78 13.76 -9.19
CA HIS A 20 -10.85 12.35 -8.74
C HIS A 20 -9.99 12.08 -7.51
N ALA A 21 -8.75 12.58 -7.50
CA ALA A 21 -7.86 12.43 -6.34
C ALA A 21 -8.46 13.07 -5.08
N ASN A 22 -9.01 14.28 -5.20
CA ASN A 22 -9.71 14.96 -4.11
C ASN A 22 -10.95 14.17 -3.63
N LEU A 23 -11.76 13.64 -4.55
CA LEU A 23 -12.95 12.84 -4.20
C LEU A 23 -12.58 11.57 -3.42
N LEU A 24 -11.56 10.84 -3.89
CA LEU A 24 -11.08 9.63 -3.22
C LEU A 24 -10.48 9.95 -1.85
N LEU A 25 -9.66 11.01 -1.75
CA LEU A 25 -9.08 11.44 -0.49
C LEU A 25 -10.16 11.85 0.52
N ASN A 26 -11.15 12.64 0.08
CA ASN A 26 -12.29 13.00 0.92
C ASN A 26 -13.04 11.76 1.43
N GLN A 27 -13.24 10.75 0.58
CA GLN A 27 -13.89 9.51 0.99
C GLN A 27 -13.07 8.77 2.04
N ILE A 28 -11.76 8.64 1.85
CA ILE A 28 -10.85 7.99 2.81
C ILE A 28 -10.93 8.71 4.17
N VAL A 29 -10.78 10.04 4.17
CA VAL A 29 -10.79 10.85 5.40
C VAL A 29 -12.17 10.84 6.09
N ALA A 30 -13.26 10.89 5.32
CA ALA A 30 -14.61 10.90 5.88
C ALA A 30 -15.09 9.52 6.37
N THR A 31 -14.38 8.45 6.04
CA THR A 31 -14.76 7.07 6.42
C THR A 31 -13.65 6.35 7.16
N PRO A 32 -13.25 6.84 8.36
CA PRO A 32 -12.09 6.31 9.09
C PRO A 32 -12.23 4.86 9.53
N SER A 33 -13.44 4.27 9.49
CA SER A 33 -13.65 2.84 9.76
C SER A 33 -13.41 1.95 8.54
N VAL A 34 -13.31 2.51 7.33
CA VAL A 34 -12.97 1.76 6.11
C VAL A 34 -11.47 1.45 6.12
N ARG A 35 -11.11 0.26 5.64
CA ARG A 35 -9.73 -0.21 5.58
C ARG A 35 -9.32 -0.43 4.13
N TYR A 36 -8.13 0.03 3.79
CA TYR A 36 -7.53 -0.12 2.48
C TYR A 36 -6.29 -1.00 2.63
N ILE A 37 -6.14 -1.99 1.76
CA ILE A 37 -4.98 -2.88 1.73
C ILE A 37 -4.39 -2.88 0.34
N LEU A 38 -3.06 -2.95 0.26
CA LEU A 38 -2.34 -3.19 -0.98
C LEU A 38 -2.13 -4.69 -1.12
N VAL A 39 -2.62 -5.26 -2.23
CA VAL A 39 -2.56 -6.69 -2.50
C VAL A 39 -1.84 -6.91 -3.83
N PRO A 40 -0.71 -7.63 -3.86
CA PRO A 40 0.00 -7.92 -5.09
C PRO A 40 -0.85 -8.83 -5.98
N ASN A 41 -0.81 -8.59 -7.29
CA ASN A 41 -1.57 -9.36 -8.29
C ASN A 41 -0.69 -10.05 -9.34
N GLN A 42 0.62 -9.76 -9.34
CA GLN A 42 1.57 -10.32 -10.27
C GLN A 42 2.63 -11.10 -9.51
N HIS A 43 3.47 -10.41 -8.74
CA HIS A 43 4.59 -11.02 -8.04
C HIS A 43 4.68 -10.59 -6.57
N VAL A 44 5.25 -11.47 -5.76
CA VAL A 44 5.77 -11.19 -4.42
C VAL A 44 7.22 -11.63 -4.38
N GLY A 45 8.14 -10.67 -4.54
CA GLY A 45 9.55 -10.98 -4.76
C GLY A 45 9.75 -11.80 -6.03
N ALA A 46 10.42 -12.94 -5.89
CA ALA A 46 10.70 -13.85 -7.01
C ALA A 46 9.51 -14.77 -7.37
N TRP A 47 8.40 -14.72 -6.63
CA TRP A 47 7.28 -15.63 -6.80
C TRP A 47 6.12 -15.00 -7.58
N GLU A 48 5.69 -15.67 -8.64
CA GLU A 48 4.45 -15.35 -9.35
C GLU A 48 3.23 -15.77 -8.50
N THR A 49 2.23 -14.89 -8.40
CA THR A 49 1.08 -15.07 -7.47
C THR A 49 -0.27 -15.08 -8.17
N GLY A 50 -0.46 -14.27 -9.22
CA GLY A 50 -1.76 -14.06 -9.85
C GLY A 50 -2.80 -13.53 -8.85
N PHE A 51 -3.99 -14.12 -8.84
CA PHE A 51 -5.10 -13.68 -7.98
C PHE A 51 -5.10 -14.28 -6.55
N MET A 52 -4.13 -15.14 -6.22
CA MET A 52 -4.12 -15.85 -4.93
C MET A 52 -4.13 -14.89 -3.71
N PRO A 53 -3.35 -13.79 -3.69
CA PRO A 53 -3.33 -12.88 -2.55
C PRO A 53 -4.70 -12.24 -2.25
N GLN A 54 -5.54 -12.01 -3.27
CA GLN A 54 -6.91 -11.49 -3.10
C GLN A 54 -7.83 -12.53 -2.44
N TRP A 55 -7.70 -13.82 -2.81
CA TRP A 55 -8.44 -14.91 -2.16
C TRP A 55 -8.02 -15.06 -0.69
N ILE A 56 -6.72 -14.99 -0.41
CA ILE A 56 -6.16 -15.01 0.94
C ILE A 56 -6.70 -13.84 1.77
N ALA A 57 -6.63 -12.61 1.25
CA ALA A 57 -7.14 -11.44 1.94
C ALA A 57 -8.63 -11.58 2.27
N ARG A 58 -9.43 -12.05 1.30
CA ARG A 58 -10.86 -12.27 1.51
C ARG A 58 -11.14 -13.34 2.56
N GLU A 59 -10.44 -14.48 2.54
CA GLU A 59 -10.61 -15.52 3.56
C GLU A 59 -10.20 -15.00 4.94
N TYR A 60 -9.03 -14.36 5.04
CA TYR A 60 -8.50 -13.86 6.30
C TYR A 60 -9.43 -12.83 6.94
N LEU A 61 -9.89 -11.85 6.15
CA LEU A 61 -10.81 -10.81 6.60
C LEU A 61 -12.20 -11.39 6.93
N ALA A 62 -12.74 -12.29 6.09
CA ALA A 62 -14.06 -12.87 6.34
C ALA A 62 -14.11 -13.70 7.64
N ARG A 63 -13.02 -14.40 7.99
CA ARG A 63 -12.96 -15.22 9.21
C ARG A 63 -12.71 -14.42 10.48
N ARG A 64 -12.09 -13.24 10.37
CA ARG A 64 -11.72 -12.40 11.51
C ARG A 64 -12.57 -11.14 11.66
N GLY A 65 -13.59 -10.96 10.81
CA GLY A 65 -14.53 -9.83 10.87
C GLY A 65 -13.82 -8.50 10.66
N ASN A 66 -14.02 -7.56 11.59
CA ASN A 66 -13.23 -6.32 11.70
C ASN A 66 -11.82 -6.65 12.21
N ALA A 67 -11.07 -7.47 11.47
CA ALA A 67 -9.72 -7.87 11.84
C ALA A 67 -8.82 -6.64 11.85
N GLN A 68 -8.74 -5.98 13.00
CA GLN A 68 -7.85 -4.87 13.23
C GLN A 68 -6.48 -5.46 13.53
N PHE A 69 -5.49 -5.03 12.76
CA PHE A 69 -4.11 -5.27 13.15
C PHE A 69 -3.73 -4.23 14.19
N GLU A 70 -3.42 -4.69 15.39
CA GLU A 70 -2.75 -3.89 16.40
C GLU A 70 -1.32 -3.56 15.95
N LYS A 71 -0.72 -2.51 16.53
CA LYS A 71 0.66 -2.08 16.22
C LYS A 71 1.69 -3.21 16.33
N ASN A 72 1.51 -4.13 17.27
CA ASN A 72 2.37 -5.30 17.49
C ASN A 72 2.13 -6.46 16.49
N GLN A 73 1.05 -6.41 15.71
CA GLN A 73 0.68 -7.41 14.70
C GLN A 73 1.11 -7.03 13.28
N VAL A 74 1.71 -5.85 13.10
CA VAL A 74 2.28 -5.38 11.84
C VAL A 74 3.76 -5.05 11.98
N ARG A 75 4.45 -5.03 10.84
CA ARG A 75 5.85 -4.60 10.73
C ARG A 75 5.94 -3.51 9.68
N ALA A 76 6.74 -2.48 9.95
CA ALA A 76 7.02 -1.46 8.95
C ALA A 76 7.73 -2.12 7.75
N SER A 77 7.27 -1.80 6.55
CA SER A 77 7.94 -2.21 5.32
C SER A 77 9.26 -1.46 5.20
N ARG A 78 10.31 -2.14 4.71
CA ARG A 78 11.61 -1.50 4.46
C ARG A 78 11.49 -0.38 3.40
N CYS A 79 10.57 -0.50 2.45
CA CYS A 79 10.12 0.60 1.59
C CYS A 79 8.94 1.35 2.25
N PRO A 80 9.10 2.63 2.65
CA PRO A 80 8.03 3.39 3.31
C PRO A 80 6.74 3.52 2.49
N LEU A 81 6.84 3.55 1.15
CA LEU A 81 5.68 3.64 0.25
C LEU A 81 4.76 2.42 0.32
N LEU A 82 5.25 1.28 0.84
CA LEU A 82 4.46 0.08 1.04
C LEU A 82 3.81 0.02 2.43
N GLY A 83 4.03 1.03 3.28
CA GLY A 83 3.40 1.13 4.60
C GLY A 83 3.88 0.05 5.57
N CYS A 84 2.99 -0.88 5.91
CA CYS A 84 3.28 -1.98 6.82
C CYS A 84 2.74 -3.30 6.27
N THR A 85 3.35 -4.41 6.69
CA THR A 85 2.91 -5.76 6.38
C THR A 85 2.47 -6.49 7.64
N PRO A 86 1.54 -7.45 7.55
CA PRO A 86 1.14 -8.26 8.69
C PRO A 86 2.34 -9.10 9.15
N ALA A 87 2.60 -9.13 10.46
CA ALA A 87 3.66 -9.96 11.04
C ALA A 87 3.37 -11.46 10.84
N GLN A 88 2.09 -11.82 10.74
CA GLN A 88 1.64 -13.20 10.58
C GLN A 88 0.23 -13.27 9.98
N VAL A 89 0.05 -14.17 9.02
CA VAL A 89 -1.24 -14.49 8.42
C VAL A 89 -1.49 -15.99 8.54
N ILE A 90 -2.71 -16.36 8.92
CA ILE A 90 -3.16 -17.76 9.02
C ILE A 90 -4.26 -17.98 8.00
N VAL A 91 -4.08 -18.98 7.14
CA VAL A 91 -5.04 -19.42 6.12
C VAL A 91 -5.29 -20.90 6.35
N GLU A 92 -6.55 -21.31 6.49
CA GLU A 92 -6.91 -22.71 6.79
C GLU A 92 -6.10 -23.38 7.93
N GLY A 93 -5.81 -22.62 9.00
CA GLY A 93 -5.06 -23.10 10.15
C GLY A 93 -3.54 -23.24 9.92
N ARG A 94 -3.03 -22.79 8.77
CA ARG A 94 -1.61 -22.79 8.43
C ARG A 94 -1.05 -21.38 8.39
N TYR A 95 0.14 -21.22 8.95
CA TYR A 95 0.88 -19.97 8.86
C TYR A 95 1.46 -19.80 7.46
N LEU A 96 1.24 -18.63 6.87
CA LEU A 96 1.98 -18.23 5.68
C LEU A 96 3.44 -17.92 6.07
N PRO A 97 4.43 -18.43 5.32
CA PRO A 97 5.83 -18.16 5.60
C PRO A 97 6.16 -16.65 5.60
N PRO A 98 7.01 -16.17 6.53
CA PRO A 98 7.34 -14.74 6.64
C PRO A 98 7.93 -14.10 5.38
N PHE A 99 8.64 -14.86 4.53
CA PHE A 99 9.27 -14.33 3.31
C PHE A 99 8.26 -13.89 2.23
N PHE A 100 6.96 -14.17 2.41
CA PHE A 100 5.89 -13.58 1.58
C PHE A 100 5.50 -12.15 2.03
N PHE A 101 5.85 -11.76 3.25
CA PHE A 101 5.60 -10.41 3.80
C PHE A 101 6.88 -9.59 3.95
N GLU A 102 8.03 -10.27 4.05
CA GLU A 102 9.38 -9.74 4.18
C GLU A 102 10.20 -10.25 2.99
N VAL A 103 9.97 -9.65 1.82
CA VAL A 103 10.44 -10.14 0.50
C VAL A 103 11.98 -10.18 0.41
N GLU A 104 12.67 -9.29 1.10
CA GLU A 104 14.12 -9.27 1.24
C GLU A 104 14.70 -10.55 1.87
N ARG A 105 13.86 -11.36 2.54
CA ARG A 105 14.27 -12.65 3.14
C ARG A 105 14.21 -13.81 2.16
N GLN A 106 13.68 -13.60 0.95
CA GLN A 106 13.74 -14.60 -0.12
C GLN A 106 15.19 -14.73 -0.60
N ALA A 107 15.67 -15.96 -0.78
CA ALA A 107 17.05 -16.23 -1.17
C ALA A 107 17.39 -15.66 -2.56
N GLU A 108 16.38 -15.59 -3.43
CA GLU A 108 16.46 -15.06 -4.79
C GLU A 108 16.47 -13.53 -4.84
N VAL A 109 16.04 -12.86 -3.77
CA VAL A 109 15.90 -11.39 -3.72
C VAL A 109 17.02 -10.78 -2.88
N GLY A 110 17.06 -11.08 -1.57
CA GLY A 110 17.97 -10.40 -0.64
C GLY A 110 17.67 -8.90 -0.48
N GLU A 111 18.41 -8.24 0.42
CA GLU A 111 18.21 -6.79 0.67
C GLU A 111 18.58 -5.93 -0.56
N VAL A 112 19.62 -6.31 -1.30
CA VAL A 112 20.12 -5.52 -2.43
C VAL A 112 19.08 -5.42 -3.56
N ALA A 113 18.47 -6.53 -3.97
CA ALA A 113 17.46 -6.49 -5.02
C ALA A 113 16.16 -5.85 -4.53
N TYR A 114 15.80 -6.04 -3.24
CA TYR A 114 14.68 -5.35 -2.62
C TYR A 114 14.86 -3.82 -2.70
N ASP A 115 16.00 -3.31 -2.26
CA ASP A 115 16.29 -1.87 -2.24
C ASP A 115 16.26 -1.28 -3.64
N ARG A 116 16.81 -2.00 -4.62
CA ARG A 116 16.73 -1.57 -6.02
C ARG A 116 15.29 -1.50 -6.52
N GLY A 117 14.45 -2.45 -6.13
CA GLY A 117 13.01 -2.42 -6.41
C GLY A 117 12.31 -1.23 -5.74
N ALA A 118 12.66 -0.93 -4.49
CA ALA A 118 12.12 0.22 -3.76
C ALA A 118 12.50 1.55 -4.42
N GLU A 119 13.73 1.69 -4.92
CA GLU A 119 14.17 2.86 -5.71
C GLU A 119 13.35 3.03 -6.98
N ILE A 120 13.15 1.94 -7.75
CA ILE A 120 12.32 1.96 -8.97
C ILE A 120 10.89 2.41 -8.64
N LEU A 121 10.34 1.93 -7.52
CA LEU A 121 9.01 2.32 -7.07
C LEU A 121 8.95 3.80 -6.69
N ALA A 122 9.95 4.29 -5.94
CA ALA A 122 10.04 5.69 -5.55
C ALA A 122 10.18 6.62 -6.77
N GLU A 123 11.03 6.28 -7.74
CA GLU A 123 11.17 7.02 -9.00
C GLU A 123 9.86 7.04 -9.80
N PHE A 124 9.14 5.92 -9.85
CA PHE A 124 7.83 5.82 -10.48
C PHE A 124 6.84 6.78 -9.82
N PHE A 125 6.64 6.70 -8.50
CA PHE A 125 5.71 7.58 -7.78
C PHE A 125 6.12 9.05 -7.89
N ALA A 126 7.41 9.36 -7.79
CA ALA A 126 7.88 10.73 -7.92
C ALA A 126 7.55 11.34 -9.30
N ARG A 127 7.68 10.55 -10.37
CA ARG A 127 7.26 10.98 -11.72
C ARG A 127 5.75 11.13 -11.82
N GLU A 128 5.01 10.11 -11.40
CA GLU A 128 3.55 10.06 -11.59
C GLU A 128 2.79 11.01 -10.66
N LEU A 129 3.30 11.37 -9.48
CA LEU A 129 2.57 12.24 -8.55
C LEU A 129 2.72 13.73 -8.87
N ARG A 130 3.81 14.15 -9.53
CA ARG A 130 4.04 15.57 -9.89
C ARG A 130 2.93 16.18 -10.73
N GLN A 131 2.26 15.39 -11.58
CA GLN A 131 1.16 15.88 -12.41
C GLN A 131 -0.07 16.32 -11.60
N TYR A 132 -0.23 15.83 -10.37
CA TYR A 132 -1.34 16.19 -9.49
C TYR A 132 -1.11 17.50 -8.73
N LEU A 133 0.12 18.03 -8.68
CA LEU A 133 0.47 19.28 -7.97
C LEU A 133 -0.09 20.52 -8.70
N LYS A 134 -1.41 20.61 -8.82
CA LYS A 134 -2.17 21.72 -9.39
C LYS A 134 -2.75 22.59 -8.27
N PRO A 135 -3.16 23.84 -8.58
CA PRO A 135 -3.82 24.71 -7.59
C PRO A 135 -5.09 24.12 -6.98
N GLU A 136 -5.79 23.25 -7.71
CA GLU A 136 -7.05 22.63 -7.27
C GLU A 136 -6.85 21.42 -6.35
N LEU A 137 -5.62 20.91 -6.20
CA LEU A 137 -5.35 19.81 -5.29
C LEU A 137 -5.54 20.27 -3.84
N GLN A 138 -6.30 19.51 -3.05
CA GLN A 138 -6.52 19.81 -1.65
C GLN A 138 -5.21 19.84 -0.85
N GLY A 139 -5.17 20.64 0.22
CA GLY A 139 -3.99 20.82 1.07
C GLY A 139 -3.41 19.50 1.59
N LEU A 140 -4.25 18.61 2.12
CA LEU A 140 -3.82 17.30 2.59
C LEU A 140 -3.24 16.44 1.46
N GLY A 141 -3.89 16.43 0.28
CA GLY A 141 -3.39 15.69 -0.88
C GLY A 141 -2.02 16.19 -1.33
N ARG A 142 -1.81 17.50 -1.28
CA ARG A 142 -0.50 18.12 -1.55
C ARG A 142 0.55 17.68 -0.53
N GLN A 143 0.24 17.71 0.77
CA GLN A 143 1.16 17.27 1.83
C GLN A 143 1.56 15.80 1.67
N ILE A 144 0.64 14.92 1.29
CA ILE A 144 0.92 13.50 1.03
C ILE A 144 1.89 13.34 -0.16
N ILE A 145 1.66 14.09 -1.24
CA ILE A 145 2.54 14.04 -2.42
C ILE A 145 3.91 14.60 -2.09
N GLU A 146 3.98 15.73 -1.40
CA GLU A 146 5.25 16.36 -0.99
C GLU A 146 6.03 15.42 -0.06
N CYS A 147 5.37 14.76 0.90
CA CYS A 147 5.98 13.72 1.73
C CYS A 147 6.60 12.59 0.88
N CYS A 148 5.95 12.16 -0.20
CA CYS A 148 6.52 11.17 -1.11
C CYS A 148 7.72 11.71 -1.90
N LEU A 149 7.65 12.95 -2.38
CA LEU A 149 8.73 13.58 -3.16
C LEU A 149 9.96 13.89 -2.31
N ASP A 150 9.77 14.12 -1.02
CA ASP A 150 10.83 14.41 -0.04
C ASP A 150 11.42 13.13 0.58
N GLY A 151 10.93 11.95 0.21
CA GLY A 151 11.43 10.67 0.71
C GLY A 151 11.02 10.37 2.16
N GLY A 152 9.82 10.80 2.56
CA GLY A 152 9.30 10.64 3.92
C GLY A 152 9.25 9.20 4.41
N ALA A 153 9.41 9.03 5.72
CA ALA A 153 9.32 7.74 6.40
C ALA A 153 7.87 7.36 6.70
N LEU A 154 7.64 6.12 7.16
CA LEU A 154 6.30 5.65 7.53
C LEU A 154 5.64 6.57 8.57
N GLU A 155 6.41 7.04 9.54
CA GLU A 155 5.94 7.92 10.61
C GLU A 155 5.44 9.27 10.08
N ASP A 156 6.00 9.76 8.98
CA ASP A 156 5.57 11.02 8.36
C ASP A 156 4.18 10.85 7.73
N TYR A 157 3.94 9.72 7.04
CA TYR A 157 2.61 9.40 6.52
C TYR A 157 1.57 9.19 7.62
N VAL A 158 1.94 8.49 8.70
CA VAL A 158 1.04 8.23 9.84
C VAL A 158 0.58 9.53 10.51
N ARG A 159 1.37 10.61 10.45
CA ARG A 159 0.95 11.92 10.97
C ARG A 159 -0.03 12.68 10.07
N LEU A 160 -0.16 12.29 8.79
CA LEU A 160 -1.02 12.99 7.82
C LEU A 160 -2.48 12.53 7.87
N ILE A 161 -2.70 11.24 8.16
CA ILE A 161 -4.04 10.66 8.24
C ILE A 161 -4.08 9.73 9.47
N ASP A 162 -5.06 9.95 10.33
CA ASP A 162 -5.28 9.10 11.50
C ASP A 162 -5.52 7.64 11.08
N HIS A 163 -4.81 6.72 11.74
CA HIS A 163 -4.92 5.30 11.46
C HIS A 163 -4.94 4.53 12.79
N GLU A 164 -6.02 3.79 13.04
CA GLU A 164 -6.25 3.09 14.32
C GLU A 164 -5.10 2.16 14.72
N THR A 165 -4.47 1.45 13.78
CA THR A 165 -3.28 0.60 14.06
C THR A 165 -2.13 1.36 14.72
N PHE A 166 -2.02 2.67 14.49
CA PHE A 166 -0.96 3.51 15.01
C PHE A 166 -1.46 4.56 16.03
N ALA A 167 -2.75 4.54 16.36
CA ALA A 167 -3.29 5.39 17.42
C ALA A 167 -2.60 5.05 18.75
N ALA A 168 -2.38 6.06 19.60
CA ALA A 168 -1.97 5.81 20.97
C ALA A 168 -3.08 5.03 21.67
N ALA A 169 -2.72 4.00 22.44
CA ALA A 169 -3.68 3.36 23.32
C ALA A 169 -4.08 4.39 24.39
N ASP A 170 -5.38 4.71 24.45
CA ASP A 170 -5.98 5.48 25.54
C ASP A 170 -5.92 4.72 26.88
#